data_AF-A0A6M0FVX8-F1
#
_entry.id   AF-A0A6M0FVX8-F1
#
_cell.length_a   1.000
_cell.length_b   1.000
_cell.length_c   1.000
_cell.angle_alpha   90.00
_cell.angle_beta   90.00
_cell.angle_gamma   90.00
#
_symmetry.space_group_name_H-M   'P 1'
#
loop_
_entity.id
_entity.type
_entity.pdbx_description
1 polymer ?
#
loop_
_entity_poly.entity_id
_entity_poly.type
_entity_poly.pdbx_seq_one_letter_code
_entity_poly.pdbx_strand_id
1 'polypeptide(L)'
;MASSNDSFIMHVKENGIEYFTVTATGKSGISEIGIARTLGIYPSAVSLWHKKLSPQASGKDIPRSLEPLIGKNSNLYAQYYPKIYTSDFWACLAEYYAFESKRTTTEAIRAFRSFARIGAESFIQDKTGWIPEQCQSSIKVRSLIDCFLNNPQQARSLILADLFVLRNFD
;
A
#
# COMPACT_ATOMS: atom_id res chain seq x y z
N MET A 1 9.20 8.56 28.42
CA MET A 1 9.60 9.56 27.41
C MET A 1 9.44 8.90 26.05
N ALA A 2 8.60 9.48 25.19
CA ALA A 2 8.09 8.83 23.99
C ALA A 2 9.19 8.63 22.94
N SER A 3 9.37 7.38 22.50
CA SER A 3 10.16 7.02 21.33
C SER A 3 9.60 7.71 20.10
N SER A 4 10.40 8.56 19.45
CA SER A 4 10.13 9.03 18.09
C SER A 4 10.27 7.83 17.14
N ASN A 5 9.21 7.06 16.97
CA ASN A 5 9.12 6.07 15.90
C ASN A 5 9.00 6.83 14.58
N ASP A 6 10.13 7.27 14.03
CA ASP A 6 10.21 7.67 12.63
C ASP A 6 9.77 6.48 11.79
N SER A 7 8.51 6.55 11.36
CA SER A 7 7.88 5.47 10.62
C SER A 7 8.48 5.48 9.22
N PHE A 8 9.43 4.56 8.97
CA PHE A 8 10.03 4.41 7.66
C PHE A 8 8.94 4.06 6.63
N ILE A 9 8.98 4.72 5.48
CA ILE A 9 8.02 4.49 4.40
C ILE A 9 8.74 3.80 3.24
N MET A 10 8.27 2.60 2.88
CA MET A 10 8.72 1.93 1.66
C MET A 10 8.10 2.67 0.48
N HIS A 11 8.91 2.92 -0.55
CA HIS A 11 8.51 3.65 -1.75
C HIS A 11 9.03 2.93 -2.99
N VAL A 12 8.12 2.64 -3.93
CA VAL A 12 8.44 2.05 -5.23
C VAL A 12 7.79 2.89 -6.33
N LYS A 13 8.54 3.12 -7.41
CA LYS A 13 8.06 3.81 -8.61
C LYS A 13 8.09 2.89 -9.81
N GLU A 14 6.92 2.58 -10.36
CA GLU A 14 6.76 1.70 -11.52
C GLU A 14 5.91 2.40 -12.57
N ASN A 15 6.40 2.51 -13.81
CA ASN A 15 5.68 3.17 -14.92
C ASN A 15 5.17 4.58 -14.58
N GLY A 16 5.91 5.30 -13.73
CA GLY A 16 5.53 6.64 -13.26
C GLY A 16 4.40 6.66 -12.23
N ILE A 17 4.01 5.52 -11.67
CA ILE A 17 3.10 5.40 -10.53
C ILE A 17 3.95 5.16 -9.28
N GLU A 18 3.68 5.95 -8.23
CA GLU A 18 4.42 5.87 -6.97
C GLU A 18 3.54 5.23 -5.90
N TYR A 19 4.03 4.11 -5.37
CA TYR A 19 3.40 3.26 -4.37
C TYR A 19 4.14 3.41 -3.05
N PHE A 20 3.38 3.43 -1.95
CA PHE A 20 3.92 3.64 -0.62
C PHE A 20 3.32 2.66 0.38
N THR A 21 4.15 2.19 1.32
CA THR A 21 3.69 1.40 2.47
C THR A 21 4.48 1.81 3.71
N VAL A 22 3.77 2.16 4.79
CA VAL A 22 4.36 2.49 6.09
C VAL A 22 4.82 1.20 6.76
N THR A 23 6.12 1.01 6.96
CA THR A 23 6.69 -0.28 7.41
C THR A 23 6.09 -0.77 8.72
N ALA A 24 5.91 0.14 9.67
CA ALA A 24 5.43 -0.17 11.02
C ALA A 24 3.97 -0.61 11.07
N THR A 25 3.13 -0.19 10.11
CA THR A 25 1.68 -0.43 10.16
C THR A 25 1.15 -1.24 8.99
N GLY A 26 1.92 -1.37 7.92
CA GLY A 26 1.47 -1.91 6.64
C GLY A 26 0.50 -1.01 5.89
N LYS A 27 0.10 0.16 6.43
CA LYS A 27 -0.80 1.08 5.73
C LYS A 27 -0.15 1.63 4.47
N SER A 28 -0.93 1.64 3.39
CA SER A 28 -0.42 1.87 2.05
C SER A 28 -1.21 2.92 1.31
N GLY A 29 -0.59 3.42 0.24
CA GLY A 29 -1.14 4.51 -0.53
C GLY A 29 -0.43 4.73 -1.84
N ILE A 30 -0.99 5.64 -2.62
CA ILE A 30 -0.54 5.99 -3.97
C ILE A 30 -0.45 7.52 -4.06
N SER A 31 0.54 8.03 -4.78
CA SER A 31 0.61 9.48 -5.04
C SER A 31 -0.58 9.97 -5.88
N GLU A 32 -0.93 11.26 -5.76
CA GLU A 32 -1.97 11.89 -6.59
C GLU A 32 -1.77 11.62 -8.09
N ILE A 33 -0.52 11.74 -8.56
CA ILE A 33 -0.15 11.48 -9.95
C ILE A 33 -0.31 9.99 -10.28
N GLY A 34 0.05 9.10 -9.35
CA GLY A 34 -0.16 7.67 -9.50
C GLY A 34 -1.63 7.29 -9.64
N ILE A 35 -2.52 7.88 -8.82
CA ILE A 35 -3.98 7.69 -8.94
C ILE A 35 -4.47 8.19 -10.30
N ALA A 36 -4.08 9.41 -10.68
CA ALA A 36 -4.48 9.99 -11.95
C ALA A 36 -4.09 9.10 -13.14
N ARG A 37 -2.85 8.59 -13.14
CA ARG A 37 -2.33 7.68 -14.18
C ARG A 37 -3.02 6.33 -14.18
N THR A 38 -3.17 5.69 -13.02
CA THR A 38 -3.82 4.37 -12.91
C THR A 38 -5.28 4.39 -13.32
N LEU A 39 -5.97 5.52 -13.12
CA LEU A 39 -7.39 5.66 -13.45
C LEU A 39 -7.65 6.36 -14.78
N GLY A 40 -6.63 6.83 -15.50
CA GLY A 40 -6.81 7.55 -16.77
C GLY A 40 -7.54 8.89 -16.61
N ILE A 41 -7.31 9.60 -15.51
CA ILE A 41 -7.96 10.88 -15.19
C ILE A 41 -6.93 11.99 -14.96
N TYR A 42 -7.40 13.24 -14.89
CA TYR A 42 -6.55 14.37 -14.54
C TYR A 42 -6.26 14.42 -13.03
N PRO A 43 -5.04 14.82 -12.59
CA PRO A 43 -4.73 15.00 -11.17
C PRO A 43 -5.71 15.95 -10.46
N SER A 44 -6.18 16.98 -11.15
CA SER A 44 -7.18 17.91 -10.63
C SER A 44 -8.50 17.22 -10.21
N ALA A 45 -8.87 16.11 -10.86
CA ALA A 45 -10.05 15.33 -10.48
C ALA A 45 -9.84 14.58 -9.15
N VAL A 46 -8.62 14.13 -8.87
CA VAL A 46 -8.24 13.50 -7.59
C VAL A 46 -8.31 14.54 -6.47
N SER A 47 -7.65 15.69 -6.66
CA SER A 47 -7.71 16.84 -5.75
C SER A 47 -9.15 17.31 -5.49
N LEU A 48 -10.01 17.32 -6.51
CA LEU A 48 -11.41 17.70 -6.39
C LEU A 48 -12.16 16.73 -5.46
N TRP A 49 -12.01 15.42 -5.67
CA TRP A 49 -12.67 14.43 -4.83
C TRP A 49 -12.16 14.44 -3.40
N HIS A 50 -10.85 14.60 -3.19
CA HIS A 50 -10.29 14.76 -1.85
C HIS A 50 -10.93 15.93 -1.09
N LYS A 51 -11.11 17.08 -1.74
CA LYS A 51 -11.78 18.25 -1.15
C LYS A 51 -13.27 18.02 -0.90
N LYS A 52 -13.98 17.36 -1.83
CA LYS A 52 -15.41 17.07 -1.72
C LYS A 52 -15.75 16.05 -0.63
N LEU A 53 -14.82 15.15 -0.33
CA LEU A 53 -15.00 14.10 0.67
C LEU A 53 -14.47 14.53 2.05
N SER A 54 -13.94 15.75 2.17
CA SER A 54 -13.38 16.24 3.43
C SER A 54 -14.49 16.43 4.48
N PRO A 55 -14.16 16.34 5.79
CA PRO A 55 -15.13 16.56 6.86
C PRO A 55 -15.80 17.94 6.84
N GLN A 56 -15.18 18.93 6.19
CA GLN A 56 -15.74 20.28 6.06
C GLN A 56 -16.64 20.46 4.84
N ALA A 57 -16.77 19.45 3.98
CA ALA A 57 -17.60 19.54 2.79
C ALA A 57 -19.09 19.46 3.18
N SER A 58 -19.81 20.55 2.92
CA SER A 58 -21.27 20.62 3.11
C SER A 58 -22.00 20.34 1.79
N GLY A 59 -22.63 19.17 1.71
CA GLY A 59 -23.71 18.88 0.77
C GLY A 59 -23.32 18.40 -0.64
N LYS A 60 -24.17 17.47 -1.12
CA LYS A 60 -24.47 17.02 -2.50
C LYS A 60 -24.13 15.56 -2.78
N ASP A 61 -24.98 14.95 -3.64
CA ASP A 61 -24.89 13.63 -4.27
C ASP A 61 -23.46 13.08 -4.34
N ILE A 62 -23.10 12.30 -3.33
CA ILE A 62 -21.87 11.52 -3.34
C ILE A 62 -22.23 10.19 -4.02
N PRO A 63 -21.52 9.79 -5.09
CA PRO A 63 -21.68 8.49 -5.70
C PRO A 63 -21.50 7.37 -4.67
N ARG A 64 -22.21 6.26 -4.85
CA ARG A 64 -22.28 5.17 -3.87
C ARG A 64 -20.89 4.61 -3.55
N SER A 65 -20.03 4.46 -4.56
CA SER A 65 -18.65 3.98 -4.37
C SER A 65 -17.76 4.93 -3.55
N LEU A 66 -18.14 6.20 -3.39
CA LEU A 66 -17.39 7.21 -2.64
C LEU A 66 -17.96 7.50 -1.24
N GLU A 67 -19.18 7.03 -0.94
CA GLU A 67 -19.80 7.17 0.38
C GLU A 67 -18.90 6.68 1.54
N PRO A 68 -18.16 5.56 1.43
CA PRO A 68 -17.32 5.08 2.51
C PRO A 68 -16.18 6.04 2.91
N LEU A 69 -15.87 7.03 2.08
CA LEU A 69 -14.78 7.99 2.29
C LEU A 69 -15.23 9.28 2.99
N ILE A 70 -16.54 9.50 3.15
CA ILE A 70 -17.08 10.74 3.71
C ILE A 70 -16.53 10.96 5.13
N GLY A 71 -15.92 12.13 5.35
CA GLY A 71 -15.38 12.51 6.65
C GLY A 71 -14.14 11.73 7.07
N LYS A 72 -13.60 10.85 6.22
CA LYS A 72 -12.36 10.12 6.50
C LYS A 72 -11.14 10.90 6.03
N ASN A 73 -10.06 10.80 6.79
CA ASN A 73 -8.77 11.28 6.33
C ASN A 73 -8.24 10.33 5.25
N SER A 74 -8.16 10.84 4.03
CA SER A 74 -7.66 10.10 2.86
C SER A 74 -6.15 10.29 2.66
N ASN A 75 -5.47 11.13 3.45
CA ASN A 75 -4.02 11.27 3.37
C ASN A 75 -3.33 10.21 4.24
N LEU A 76 -2.48 9.41 3.63
CA LEU A 76 -1.70 8.40 4.34
C LEU A 76 -0.64 9.04 5.26
N TYR A 77 0.04 10.09 4.76
CA TYR A 77 1.19 10.67 5.44
C TYR A 77 1.33 12.18 5.17
N ALA A 78 0.38 12.96 5.70
CA ALA A 78 0.29 14.40 5.47
C ALA A 78 1.50 15.21 5.94
N GLN A 79 2.27 14.69 6.92
CA GLN A 79 3.38 15.41 7.54
C GLN A 79 4.59 15.59 6.61
N TYR A 80 4.81 14.67 5.66
CA TYR A 80 6.00 14.70 4.79
C TYR A 80 5.66 14.70 3.30
N TYR A 81 4.50 14.15 2.92
CA TYR A 81 4.06 14.10 1.53
C TYR A 81 2.56 14.37 1.43
N PRO A 82 2.14 15.63 1.20
CA PRO A 82 0.74 16.05 1.29
C PRO A 82 -0.18 15.46 0.19
N LYS A 83 0.36 14.63 -0.70
CA LYS A 83 -0.31 14.09 -1.89
C LYS A 83 -0.17 12.58 -2.02
N ILE A 84 -0.05 11.87 -0.89
CA ILE A 84 -0.15 10.40 -0.84
C ILE A 84 -1.51 10.06 -0.24
N TYR A 85 -2.35 9.44 -1.05
CA TYR A 85 -3.69 9.03 -0.64
C TYR A 85 -3.72 7.57 -0.23
N THR A 86 -4.60 7.22 0.71
CA THR A 86 -4.77 5.85 1.20
C THR A 86 -5.22 4.89 0.10
N SER A 87 -4.89 3.61 0.28
CA SER A 87 -5.38 2.48 -0.51
C SER A 87 -6.90 2.51 -0.70
N ASP A 88 -7.66 2.75 0.37
CA ASP A 88 -9.13 2.89 0.35
C ASP A 88 -9.60 4.02 -0.56
N PHE A 89 -8.95 5.19 -0.48
CA PHE A 89 -9.31 6.34 -1.30
C PHE A 89 -9.11 6.03 -2.79
N TRP A 90 -7.99 5.40 -3.13
CA TRP A 90 -7.73 4.93 -4.48
C TRP A 90 -8.75 3.87 -4.95
N ALA A 91 -9.08 2.90 -4.09
CA ALA A 91 -10.00 1.82 -4.41
C ALA A 91 -11.41 2.34 -4.75
N CYS A 92 -11.95 3.21 -3.90
CA CYS A 92 -13.24 3.86 -4.09
C CYS A 92 -13.26 4.74 -5.36
N LEU A 93 -12.18 5.49 -5.64
CA LEU A 93 -12.08 6.23 -6.91
C LEU A 93 -12.01 5.31 -8.12
N ALA A 94 -11.31 4.18 -8.02
CA ALA A 94 -11.23 3.20 -9.09
C ALA A 94 -12.61 2.61 -9.39
N GLU A 95 -13.38 2.25 -8.37
CA GLU A 95 -14.75 1.77 -8.52
C GLU A 95 -15.66 2.84 -9.17
N TYR A 96 -15.59 4.07 -8.66
CA TYR A 96 -16.36 5.19 -9.20
C TYR A 96 -16.08 5.43 -10.69
N TYR A 97 -14.80 5.55 -11.08
CA TYR A 97 -14.44 5.75 -12.49
C TYR A 97 -14.57 4.50 -13.36
N ALA A 98 -14.71 3.31 -12.77
CA ALA A 98 -15.00 2.09 -13.51
C ALA A 98 -16.49 1.95 -13.83
N PHE A 99 -17.40 2.37 -12.93
CA PHE A 99 -18.81 1.98 -13.00
C PHE A 99 -19.85 3.10 -12.83
N GLU A 100 -19.56 4.18 -12.10
CA GLU A 100 -20.57 5.18 -11.72
C GLU A 100 -20.36 6.57 -12.36
N SER A 101 -19.11 6.89 -12.74
CA SER A 101 -18.78 8.15 -13.39
C SER A 101 -19.50 8.31 -14.72
N LYS A 102 -19.93 9.53 -15.04
CA LYS A 102 -20.41 9.88 -16.40
C LYS A 102 -19.33 9.70 -17.49
N ARG A 103 -18.06 9.67 -17.07
CA ARG A 103 -16.89 9.40 -17.91
C ARG A 103 -16.14 8.24 -17.30
N THR A 104 -16.60 7.02 -17.54
CA THR A 104 -15.86 5.83 -17.15
C THR A 104 -14.60 5.70 -18.00
N THR A 105 -13.57 5.06 -17.46
CA THR A 105 -12.30 4.86 -18.17
C THR A 105 -11.93 3.37 -18.20
N THR A 106 -11.25 2.95 -19.27
CA THR A 106 -10.81 1.54 -19.39
C THR A 106 -9.69 1.26 -18.37
N GLU A 107 -8.89 2.28 -18.08
CA GLU A 107 -7.84 2.30 -17.07
C GLU A 107 -8.41 2.03 -15.68
N ALA A 108 -9.49 2.70 -15.28
CA ALA A 108 -10.14 2.47 -13.99
C ALA A 108 -10.72 1.05 -13.87
N ILE A 109 -11.32 0.52 -14.95
CA ILE A 109 -11.81 -0.88 -14.95
C ILE A 109 -10.65 -1.87 -14.75
N ARG A 110 -9.52 -1.64 -15.43
CA ARG A 110 -8.31 -2.48 -15.28
C ARG A 110 -7.72 -2.37 -13.88
N ALA A 111 -7.62 -1.15 -13.35
CA ALA A 111 -7.15 -0.90 -11.99
C ALA A 111 -8.05 -1.56 -10.94
N PHE A 112 -9.37 -1.39 -11.04
CA PHE A 112 -10.32 -2.03 -10.14
C PHE A 112 -10.14 -3.55 -10.13
N ARG A 113 -10.06 -4.17 -11.31
CA ARG A 113 -9.85 -5.62 -11.44
C ARG A 113 -8.51 -6.10 -10.88
N SER A 114 -7.46 -5.27 -10.90
CA SER A 114 -6.13 -5.69 -10.43
C SER A 114 -6.07 -5.89 -8.92
N PHE A 115 -6.89 -5.18 -8.16
CA PHE A 115 -6.96 -5.35 -6.70
C PHE A 115 -8.24 -6.02 -6.19
N ALA A 116 -9.31 -6.09 -6.98
CA ALA A 116 -10.63 -6.58 -6.51
C ALA A 116 -10.59 -7.95 -5.81
N ARG A 117 -9.66 -8.85 -6.20
CA ARG A 117 -9.53 -10.18 -5.58
C ARG A 117 -8.72 -10.19 -4.28
N ILE A 118 -7.75 -9.29 -4.14
CA ILE A 118 -6.74 -9.33 -3.06
C ILE A 118 -6.84 -8.15 -2.08
N GLY A 119 -7.63 -7.13 -2.42
CA GLY A 119 -7.73 -5.87 -1.70
C GLY A 119 -6.69 -4.84 -2.18
N ALA A 120 -7.07 -3.56 -2.17
CA ALA A 120 -6.22 -2.45 -2.60
C ALA A 120 -4.96 -2.29 -1.73
N GLU A 121 -5.10 -2.48 -0.42
CA GLU A 121 -4.00 -2.48 0.54
C GLU A 121 -2.95 -3.55 0.18
N SER A 122 -3.38 -4.81 0.08
CA SER A 122 -2.51 -5.94 -0.28
C SER A 122 -1.88 -5.77 -1.66
N PHE A 123 -2.61 -5.22 -2.62
CA PHE A 123 -2.07 -4.92 -3.95
C PHE A 123 -0.89 -3.94 -3.87
N ILE A 124 -1.01 -2.88 -3.07
CA ILE A 124 0.07 -1.90 -2.92
C ILE A 124 1.24 -2.49 -2.11
N GLN A 125 0.96 -3.28 -1.08
CA GLN A 125 1.99 -3.99 -0.31
C GLN A 125 2.82 -4.95 -1.18
N ASP A 126 2.17 -5.68 -2.09
CA ASP A 126 2.84 -6.52 -3.09
C ASP A 126 3.78 -5.69 -3.98
N LYS A 127 3.32 -4.52 -4.44
CA LYS A 127 4.13 -3.57 -5.23
C LYS A 127 5.33 -3.02 -4.47
N THR A 128 5.20 -2.76 -3.17
CA THR A 128 6.29 -2.24 -2.34
C THR A 128 7.20 -3.33 -1.81
N GLY A 129 6.82 -4.60 -1.94
CA GLY A 129 7.52 -5.74 -1.33
C GLY A 129 7.38 -5.77 0.19
N TRP A 130 6.41 -5.05 0.76
CA TRP A 130 6.16 -5.08 2.20
C TRP A 130 5.54 -6.42 2.59
N ILE A 131 6.07 -7.03 3.64
CA ILE A 131 5.61 -8.32 4.15
C ILE A 131 5.27 -8.16 5.63
N PRO A 132 4.08 -8.59 6.07
CA PRO A 132 3.70 -8.56 7.48
C PRO A 132 4.76 -9.24 8.36
N GLU A 133 5.01 -8.69 9.53
CA GLU A 133 5.98 -9.23 10.49
C GLU A 133 5.73 -10.72 10.79
N GLN A 134 4.45 -11.10 10.89
CA GLN A 134 3.98 -12.48 11.06
C GLN A 134 4.49 -13.45 9.98
N CYS A 135 4.73 -12.92 8.77
CA CYS A 135 5.20 -13.68 7.62
C CYS A 135 6.73 -13.61 7.44
N GLN A 136 7.44 -12.75 8.18
CA GLN A 136 8.89 -12.60 8.05
C GLN A 136 9.66 -13.83 8.55
N SER A 137 9.15 -14.53 9.56
CA SER A 137 9.70 -15.82 10.02
C SER A 137 9.72 -16.85 8.89
N SER A 138 8.66 -16.91 8.09
CA SER A 138 8.56 -17.79 6.92
C SER A 138 9.56 -17.43 5.81
N ILE A 139 9.92 -16.15 5.64
CA ILE A 139 10.97 -15.75 4.70
C ILE A 139 12.33 -16.27 5.15
N LYS A 140 12.68 -16.10 6.43
CA LYS A 140 13.95 -16.59 6.98
C LYS A 140 14.06 -18.12 6.83
N VAL A 141 12.96 -18.83 7.08
CA VAL A 141 12.91 -20.29 6.87
C VAL A 141 13.07 -20.64 5.40
N ARG A 142 12.39 -19.95 4.48
CA ARG A 142 12.54 -20.18 3.04
C ARG A 142 13.95 -19.86 2.54
N SER A 143 14.55 -18.76 2.98
CA SER A 143 15.93 -18.40 2.59
C SER A 143 16.95 -19.39 3.14
N LEU A 144 16.74 -19.94 4.34
CA LEU A 144 17.54 -21.05 4.87
C LEU A 144 17.37 -22.33 4.04
N ILE A 145 16.14 -22.67 3.64
CA ILE A 145 15.86 -23.81 2.77
C ILE A 145 16.54 -23.62 1.41
N ASP A 146 16.38 -22.46 0.78
CA ASP A 146 17.01 -22.15 -0.51
C ASP A 146 18.53 -22.16 -0.41
N CYS A 147 19.10 -21.64 0.68
CA CYS A 147 20.53 -21.72 0.96
C CYS A 147 20.98 -23.18 1.12
N PHE A 148 20.22 -24.01 1.84
CA PHE A 148 20.51 -25.44 2.01
C PHE A 148 20.46 -26.20 0.68
N LEU A 149 19.45 -25.94 -0.15
CA LEU A 149 19.27 -26.60 -1.44
C LEU A 149 20.37 -26.22 -2.44
N ASN A 150 20.80 -24.96 -2.45
CA ASN A 150 21.76 -24.45 -3.44
C ASN A 150 23.22 -24.49 -2.97
N ASN A 151 23.48 -24.42 -1.66
CA ASN A 151 24.83 -24.41 -1.05
C ASN A 151 24.83 -25.10 0.33
N PRO A 152 24.73 -26.44 0.38
CA PRO A 152 24.53 -27.19 1.63
C PRO A 152 25.68 -27.05 2.66
N GLN A 153 26.90 -26.74 2.22
CA GLN A 153 28.02 -26.50 3.15
C GLN A 153 27.90 -25.15 3.89
N GLN A 154 27.35 -24.13 3.25
CA GLN A 154 27.17 -22.79 3.83
C GLN A 154 25.97 -22.74 4.79
N ALA A 155 24.94 -23.55 4.51
CA ALA A 155 23.78 -23.70 5.39
C ALA A 155 24.15 -24.34 6.75
N ARG A 156 25.13 -25.27 6.78
CA ARG A 156 25.61 -25.87 8.04
C ARG A 156 26.26 -24.86 8.98
N SER A 157 27.02 -23.88 8.47
CA SER A 157 27.62 -22.84 9.31
C SER A 157 26.60 -21.86 9.89
N LEU A 158 25.53 -21.56 9.15
CA LEU A 158 24.43 -20.70 9.60
C LEU A 158 23.59 -21.35 10.71
N ILE A 159 23.23 -22.62 10.52
CA ILE A 159 22.46 -23.39 11.52
C ILE A 159 23.24 -23.54 12.83
N LEU A 160 24.56 -23.77 12.75
CA LEU A 160 25.41 -23.86 13.94
C LEU A 160 25.55 -22.52 14.68
N ALA A 161 25.57 -21.39 13.98
CA ALA A 161 25.61 -20.06 14.60
C ALA A 161 24.33 -19.75 15.39
N ASP A 162 23.15 -20.04 14.83
CA ASP A 162 21.87 -19.83 15.52
C ASP A 162 21.68 -20.78 16.72
N LEU A 163 22.12 -22.04 16.61
CA LEU A 163 22.13 -22.99 17.73
C LEU A 163 23.10 -22.58 18.85
N PHE A 164 24.20 -21.90 18.52
CA PHE A 164 25.14 -21.38 19.51
C PHE A 164 24.54 -20.20 20.27
N VAL A 165 23.79 -19.31 19.61
CA VAL A 165 23.10 -18.19 20.28
C VAL A 165 22.03 -18.72 21.25
N LEU A 166 21.28 -19.77 20.89
CA LEU A 166 20.26 -20.37 21.76
C LEU A 166 20.81 -21.13 22.97
N ARG A 167 22.08 -21.58 22.92
CA ARG A 167 22.75 -22.28 24.03
C ARG A 167 23.45 -21.35 25.03
N ASN A 168 23.57 -20.06 24.74
CA ASN A 168 24.21 -19.07 25.62
C ASN A 168 23.21 -18.19 26.40
N PHE A 169 21.94 -18.63 26.48
CA PHE A 169 20.87 -18.00 27.27
C PHE A 169 20.49 -18.79 28.54
N ASP A 170 21.31 -19.76 28.94
CA ASP A 170 21.25 -20.40 30.26
C ASP A 170 22.30 -19.79 31.21
#